data_AF-A0A945E6X8-F1
#
_entry.id   AF-A0A945E6X8-F1
#
_cell.length_a   1.000
_cell.length_b   1.000
_cell.length_c   1.000
_cell.angle_alpha   90.00
_cell.angle_beta   90.00
_cell.angle_gamma   90.00
#
_symmetry.space_group_name_H-M   'P 1'
#
loop_
_entity.id
_entity.type
_entity.pdbx_description
1 polymer ?
#
loop_
_entity_poly.entity_id
_entity_poly.type
_entity_poly.pdbx_seq_one_letter_code
_entity_poly.pdbx_strand_id
1 'polypeptide(L)'
;YPMFRANALYEGEYLLGTSIARPLIAKRLVEIADETGADAISHGATGKGNDQVRFELGAYALRPDIRIIAPWREWDLGSRQSLLDYAEKHGIPVEMKRGAKSPYSMDANLLHISYEGGPLEDPWQEPAAEMWRWSVSPEMAPDEATYLDLTYENGDVVALDGMPMTPATVLAELNRVGGANGIGRTDIVENRFVGMKSRGAYETPGGTILLRAHRAIESITLDGGVAHLKDEMMPRYAELIYNGFWFSPEREMLQVAIDHSQAFVNGRVRLRLYKGNVAVVGRESDDTLFDEAIATFEEDDGAYNQADADGFIKLNALRLRTLARRAARSEG
;
A
#
# COMPACT_ATOMS: atom_id res chain seq x y z
N TYR A 1 -6.04 -0.04 7.79
CA TYR A 1 -5.37 -1.13 8.50
C TYR A 1 -5.43 -2.50 7.82
N PRO A 2 -6.57 -3.05 7.37
CA PRO A 2 -6.59 -4.40 6.79
C PRO A 2 -5.57 -4.64 5.66
N MET A 3 -5.38 -3.63 4.80
CA MET A 3 -4.35 -3.64 3.75
C MET A 3 -2.90 -3.58 4.29
N PHE A 4 -2.67 -2.83 5.37
CA PHE A 4 -1.34 -2.74 6.00
C PHE A 4 -0.98 -4.00 6.77
N ARG A 5 -1.95 -4.66 7.41
CA ARG A 5 -1.76 -5.99 7.98
C ARG A 5 -1.24 -6.98 6.94
N ALA A 6 -1.63 -6.84 5.67
CA ALA A 6 -1.12 -7.67 4.58
C ALA A 6 0.28 -7.29 4.07
N ASN A 7 0.90 -6.21 4.57
CA ASN A 7 2.07 -5.57 3.96
C ASN A 7 1.87 -5.26 2.45
N ALA A 8 0.64 -4.96 2.03
CA ALA A 8 0.28 -4.91 0.60
C ALA A 8 1.07 -3.85 -0.18
N LEU A 9 1.75 -4.29 -1.24
CA LEU A 9 2.60 -3.46 -2.06
C LEU A 9 2.51 -3.90 -3.52
N TYR A 10 1.89 -3.09 -4.37
CA TYR A 10 1.70 -3.43 -5.78
C TYR A 10 2.99 -3.23 -6.56
N GLU A 11 3.39 -4.26 -7.30
CA GLU A 11 4.63 -4.30 -8.09
C GLU A 11 5.90 -3.95 -7.29
N GLY A 12 5.86 -4.21 -5.98
CA GLY A 12 6.98 -3.96 -5.07
C GLY A 12 7.18 -2.50 -4.67
N GLU A 13 6.32 -1.57 -5.11
CA GLU A 13 6.53 -0.13 -4.91
C GLU A 13 5.25 0.64 -4.49
N TYR A 14 4.08 0.34 -5.07
CA TYR A 14 2.88 1.17 -4.89
C TYR A 14 2.00 0.74 -3.71
N LEU A 15 1.75 1.67 -2.79
CA LEU A 15 0.94 1.49 -1.57
C LEU A 15 -0.58 1.67 -1.77
N LEU A 16 -1.08 1.54 -3.01
CA LEU A 16 -2.50 1.36 -3.31
C LEU A 16 -3.44 2.49 -2.82
N GLY A 17 -2.92 3.70 -2.63
CA GLY A 17 -3.67 4.79 -1.97
C GLY A 17 -4.98 5.18 -2.67
N THR A 18 -4.98 5.27 -4.00
CA THR A 18 -6.19 5.49 -4.80
C THR A 18 -7.04 4.22 -4.81
N SER A 19 -6.41 3.06 -5.01
CA SER A 19 -7.07 1.77 -5.15
C SER A 19 -7.98 1.44 -3.96
N ILE A 20 -7.47 1.60 -2.72
CA ILE A 20 -8.20 1.23 -1.50
C ILE A 20 -9.34 2.20 -1.14
N ALA A 21 -9.30 3.43 -1.66
CA ALA A 21 -10.37 4.41 -1.43
C ALA A 21 -11.64 4.07 -2.20
N ARG A 22 -11.52 3.46 -3.39
CA ARG A 22 -12.66 3.27 -4.31
C ARG A 22 -13.73 2.30 -3.79
N PRO A 23 -13.39 1.15 -3.17
CA PRO A 23 -14.39 0.28 -2.56
C PRO A 23 -15.21 0.96 -1.46
N LEU A 24 -14.60 1.85 -0.67
CA LEU A 24 -15.30 2.62 0.36
C LEU A 24 -16.32 3.60 -0.27
N ILE A 25 -15.92 4.29 -1.33
CA ILE A 25 -16.80 5.23 -2.03
C ILE A 25 -17.94 4.46 -2.72
N ALA A 26 -17.64 3.36 -3.42
CA ALA A 26 -18.66 2.52 -4.06
C ALA A 26 -19.68 2.01 -3.03
N LYS A 27 -19.22 1.55 -1.86
CA LYS A 27 -20.09 1.16 -0.76
C LYS A 27 -21.01 2.29 -0.32
N ARG A 28 -20.47 3.49 -0.08
CA ARG A 28 -21.30 4.62 0.36
C ARG A 28 -22.28 5.09 -0.71
N LEU A 29 -21.91 5.02 -2.00
CA LEU A 29 -22.83 5.33 -3.10
C LEU A 29 -24.02 4.38 -3.14
N VAL A 30 -23.78 3.07 -2.98
CA VAL A 30 -24.86 2.07 -2.92
C VAL A 30 -25.77 2.28 -1.71
N GLU A 31 -25.19 2.51 -0.52
CA GLU A 31 -25.97 2.83 0.68
C GLU A 31 -26.88 4.05 0.48
N ILE A 32 -26.36 5.13 -0.12
CA ILE A 32 -27.14 6.34 -0.42
C ILE A 32 -28.23 6.05 -1.47
N ALA A 33 -27.93 5.22 -2.47
CA ALA A 33 -28.93 4.82 -3.46
C ALA A 33 -30.09 4.07 -2.80
N ASP A 34 -29.81 3.22 -1.82
CA ASP A 34 -30.85 2.52 -1.04
C ASP A 34 -31.62 3.50 -0.12
N GLU A 35 -30.92 4.39 0.58
CA GLU A 35 -31.51 5.42 1.46
C GLU A 35 -32.46 6.38 0.70
N THR A 36 -32.14 6.69 -0.56
CA THR A 36 -32.87 7.66 -1.38
C THR A 36 -33.86 7.04 -2.36
N GLY A 37 -33.86 5.71 -2.49
CA GLY A 37 -34.65 4.99 -3.49
C GLY A 37 -34.16 5.20 -4.93
N ALA A 38 -32.89 5.57 -5.12
CA ALA A 38 -32.29 5.68 -6.44
C ALA A 38 -32.12 4.29 -7.08
N ASP A 39 -32.31 4.23 -8.39
CA ASP A 39 -32.10 3.06 -9.24
C ASP A 39 -30.71 3.05 -9.90
N ALA A 40 -29.98 4.17 -9.84
CA ALA A 40 -28.69 4.34 -10.46
C ALA A 40 -27.68 5.10 -9.59
N ILE A 41 -26.40 4.83 -9.85
CA ILE A 41 -25.25 5.64 -9.38
C ILE A 41 -24.46 6.16 -10.60
N SER A 42 -23.69 7.22 -10.40
CA SER A 42 -22.85 7.81 -11.45
C SER A 42 -21.42 8.05 -10.96
N HIS A 43 -20.44 7.85 -11.83
CA HIS A 43 -19.03 8.16 -11.55
C HIS A 43 -18.32 8.84 -12.72
N GLY A 44 -17.33 9.68 -12.41
CA GLY A 44 -16.53 10.43 -13.38
C GLY A 44 -15.24 9.74 -13.86
N ALA A 45 -15.02 8.47 -13.54
CA ALA A 45 -13.82 7.75 -14.01
C ALA A 45 -13.80 7.57 -15.54
N THR A 46 -12.62 7.70 -16.15
CA THR A 46 -12.45 7.56 -17.60
C THR A 46 -12.28 6.10 -18.03
N GLY A 47 -12.49 5.83 -19.33
CA GLY A 47 -12.33 4.50 -19.93
C GLY A 47 -10.90 3.95 -19.98
N LYS A 48 -9.88 4.74 -19.61
CA LYS A 48 -8.46 4.35 -19.67
C LYS A 48 -7.84 4.01 -18.31
N GLY A 49 -8.56 4.29 -17.22
CA GLY A 49 -8.06 4.10 -15.86
C GLY A 49 -8.62 2.84 -15.20
N ASN A 50 -7.99 2.44 -14.09
CA ASN A 50 -8.47 1.32 -13.27
C ASN A 50 -9.69 1.69 -12.42
N ASP A 51 -9.91 2.99 -12.15
CA ASP A 51 -10.96 3.44 -11.23
C ASP A 51 -12.37 3.08 -11.69
N GLN A 52 -12.64 3.07 -13.00
CA GLN A 52 -13.93 2.58 -13.53
C GLN A 52 -14.20 1.14 -13.07
N VAL A 53 -13.18 0.27 -13.16
CA VAL A 53 -13.29 -1.13 -12.77
C VAL A 53 -13.54 -1.24 -11.27
N ARG A 54 -12.81 -0.47 -10.46
CA ARG A 54 -12.93 -0.50 -9.00
C ARG A 54 -14.30 -0.01 -8.52
N PHE A 55 -14.84 1.05 -9.11
CA PHE A 55 -16.19 1.55 -8.80
C PHE A 55 -17.25 0.53 -9.19
N GLU A 56 -17.19 0.03 -10.42
CA GLU A 56 -18.24 -0.81 -10.97
C GLU A 56 -18.26 -2.21 -10.36
N LEU A 57 -17.10 -2.86 -10.22
CA LEU A 57 -17.03 -4.15 -9.52
C LEU A 57 -17.52 -4.02 -8.07
N GLY A 58 -17.16 -2.93 -7.39
CA GLY A 58 -17.63 -2.68 -6.03
C GLY A 58 -19.14 -2.47 -5.94
N ALA A 59 -19.71 -1.67 -6.85
CA ALA A 59 -21.14 -1.44 -6.90
C ALA A 59 -21.93 -2.72 -7.22
N TYR A 60 -21.52 -3.49 -8.24
CA TYR A 60 -22.18 -4.74 -8.60
C TYR A 60 -22.04 -5.82 -7.53
N ALA A 61 -20.92 -5.86 -6.79
CA ALA A 61 -20.77 -6.79 -5.68
C ALA A 61 -21.72 -6.49 -4.51
N LEU A 62 -22.08 -5.22 -4.31
CA LEU A 62 -22.93 -4.78 -3.20
C LEU A 62 -24.42 -4.69 -3.55
N ARG A 63 -24.74 -4.30 -4.79
CA ARG A 63 -26.11 -4.25 -5.33
C ARG A 63 -26.07 -4.64 -6.83
N PRO A 64 -26.23 -5.94 -7.15
CA PRO A 64 -26.01 -6.47 -8.50
C PRO A 64 -26.83 -5.80 -9.62
N ASP A 65 -28.05 -5.37 -9.31
CA ASP A 65 -28.96 -4.78 -10.28
C ASP A 65 -28.89 -3.24 -10.34
N ILE A 66 -27.94 -2.61 -9.64
CA ILE A 66 -27.80 -1.15 -9.67
C ILE A 66 -27.37 -0.69 -11.06
N ARG A 67 -28.06 0.31 -11.61
CA ARG A 67 -27.65 0.91 -12.88
C ARG A 67 -26.44 1.81 -12.66
N ILE A 68 -25.42 1.67 -13.49
CA ILE A 68 -24.26 2.56 -13.47
C ILE A 68 -24.33 3.48 -14.68
N ILE A 69 -24.13 4.78 -14.42
CA ILE A 69 -23.98 5.81 -15.44
C ILE A 69 -22.53 6.29 -15.40
N ALA A 70 -21.81 6.12 -16.50
CA ALA A 70 -20.41 6.54 -16.61
C ALA A 70 -20.29 7.58 -17.74
N PRO A 71 -20.51 8.87 -17.47
CA PRO A 71 -20.63 9.90 -18.53
C PRO A 71 -19.45 9.89 -19.51
N TRP A 72 -18.21 9.73 -19.02
CA TRP A 72 -17.01 9.65 -19.85
C TRP A 72 -16.99 8.52 -20.89
N ARG A 73 -17.87 7.51 -20.78
CA ARG A 73 -18.03 6.41 -21.74
C ARG A 73 -19.29 6.52 -22.58
N GLU A 74 -20.22 7.39 -22.22
CA GLU A 74 -21.55 7.49 -22.82
C GLU A 74 -21.76 8.78 -23.62
N TRP A 75 -21.15 9.89 -23.19
CA TRP A 75 -21.38 11.20 -23.80
C TRP A 75 -20.44 11.52 -24.98
N ASP A 76 -20.76 12.59 -25.69
CA ASP A 76 -19.94 13.10 -26.81
C ASP A 76 -18.94 14.21 -26.37
N LEU A 77 -18.78 14.45 -25.06
CA LEU A 77 -17.87 15.47 -24.52
C LEU A 77 -16.45 14.92 -24.34
N GLY A 78 -15.74 14.75 -25.47
CA GLY A 78 -14.43 14.09 -25.51
C GLY A 78 -13.21 14.92 -25.08
N SER A 79 -13.38 16.21 -24.75
CA SER A 79 -12.26 17.08 -24.39
C SER A 79 -12.59 18.07 -23.28
N ARG A 80 -11.55 18.56 -22.59
CA ARG A 80 -11.71 19.66 -21.61
C ARG A 80 -12.34 20.90 -22.25
N GLN A 81 -12.02 21.21 -23.50
CA GLN A 81 -12.62 22.35 -24.19
C GLN A 81 -14.13 22.14 -24.40
N SER A 82 -14.54 20.95 -24.87
CA SER A 82 -15.98 20.65 -25.01
C SER A 82 -16.73 20.70 -23.67
N LEU A 83 -16.09 20.34 -22.55
CA LEU A 83 -16.68 20.48 -21.22
C LEU A 83 -16.83 21.94 -20.80
N LEU A 84 -15.84 22.78 -21.11
CA LEU A 84 -15.90 24.23 -20.85
C LEU A 84 -16.97 24.91 -21.71
N ASP A 85 -17.08 24.53 -22.99
CA ASP A 85 -18.10 25.08 -23.90
C ASP A 85 -19.50 24.66 -23.46
N TYR A 86 -19.68 23.41 -23.00
CA TYR A 86 -20.92 22.94 -22.39
C TYR A 86 -21.25 23.74 -21.13
N ALA A 87 -20.29 23.92 -20.23
CA ALA A 87 -20.49 24.70 -19.01
C ALA A 87 -20.86 26.16 -19.31
N GLU A 88 -20.19 26.81 -20.26
CA GLU A 88 -20.50 28.18 -20.71
C GLU A 88 -21.90 28.27 -21.32
N LYS A 89 -22.23 27.36 -22.25
CA LYS A 89 -23.56 27.29 -22.88
C LYS A 89 -24.70 27.11 -21.88
N HIS A 90 -24.45 26.37 -20.80
CA HIS A 90 -25.45 26.06 -19.78
C HIS A 90 -25.34 26.92 -18.51
N GLY A 91 -24.48 27.95 -18.50
CA GLY A 91 -24.32 28.85 -17.36
C GLY A 91 -23.77 28.20 -16.09
N ILE A 92 -23.03 27.09 -16.22
CA ILE A 92 -22.40 26.39 -15.10
C ILE A 92 -21.10 27.13 -14.73
N PRO A 93 -20.98 27.69 -13.52
CA PRO A 93 -19.77 28.39 -13.11
C PRO A 93 -18.59 27.42 -12.99
N VAL A 94 -17.48 27.73 -13.66
CA VAL A 94 -16.20 27.00 -13.55
C VAL A 94 -15.16 27.93 -12.94
N GLU A 95 -14.66 27.58 -11.75
CA GLU A 95 -13.74 28.42 -10.96
C GLU A 95 -12.38 28.64 -11.66
N MET A 96 -11.92 27.69 -12.48
CA MET A 96 -10.68 27.81 -13.24
C MET A 96 -10.91 28.36 -14.65
N LYS A 97 -11.01 29.69 -14.78
CA LYS A 97 -10.94 30.39 -16.07
C LYS A 97 -9.56 30.20 -16.73
N ARG A 98 -9.56 30.06 -18.06
CA ARG A 98 -8.40 29.92 -18.99
C ARG A 98 -7.07 30.46 -18.44
N GLY A 99 -6.09 29.59 -18.17
CA GLY A 99 -4.68 30.01 -17.99
C GLY A 99 -3.84 29.15 -17.05
N ALA A 100 -4.37 28.73 -15.91
CA ALA A 100 -3.64 27.92 -14.93
C ALA A 100 -3.95 26.43 -15.13
N LYS A 101 -3.38 25.82 -16.17
CA LYS A 101 -3.40 24.35 -16.30
C LYS A 101 -2.48 23.80 -15.21
N SER A 102 -2.99 22.98 -14.30
CA SER A 102 -2.11 22.05 -13.61
C SER A 102 -1.57 21.09 -14.67
N PRO A 103 -0.25 20.90 -14.79
CA PRO A 103 0.33 20.00 -15.79
C PRO A 103 0.05 18.52 -15.51
N TYR A 104 -0.48 18.17 -14.34
CA TYR A 104 -0.71 16.80 -13.90
C TYR A 104 -2.17 16.58 -13.47
N SER A 105 -2.67 15.36 -13.65
CA SER A 105 -3.86 14.84 -12.97
C SER A 105 -3.48 14.42 -11.55
N MET A 106 -4.34 14.71 -10.57
CA MET A 106 -4.06 14.46 -9.16
C MET A 106 -5.27 13.83 -8.46
N ASP A 107 -5.01 12.86 -7.59
CA ASP A 107 -5.98 12.31 -6.64
C ASP A 107 -5.36 12.31 -5.25
N ALA A 108 -6.07 12.87 -4.27
CA ALA A 108 -5.56 13.04 -2.92
C ALA A 108 -6.58 12.51 -1.92
N ASN A 109 -6.09 11.68 -0.99
CA ASN A 109 -6.85 11.22 0.16
C ASN A 109 -5.90 11.10 1.36
N LEU A 110 -6.40 10.71 2.53
CA LEU A 110 -5.58 10.65 3.75
C LEU A 110 -4.35 9.72 3.62
N LEU A 111 -4.38 8.71 2.74
CA LEU A 111 -3.26 7.79 2.59
C LEU A 111 -2.16 8.35 1.67
N HIS A 112 -2.53 9.00 0.56
CA HIS A 112 -1.54 9.51 -0.38
C HIS A 112 -2.04 10.63 -1.28
N ILE A 113 -1.11 11.21 -2.04
CA ILE A 113 -1.40 11.92 -3.29
C ILE A 113 -0.80 11.13 -4.47
N SER A 114 -1.59 10.94 -5.53
CA SER A 114 -1.10 10.41 -6.81
C SER A 114 -0.99 11.52 -7.86
N TYR A 115 -0.05 11.34 -8.78
CA TYR A 115 0.25 12.24 -9.89
C TYR A 115 0.42 11.44 -11.18
N GLU A 116 -0.25 11.87 -12.25
CA GLU A 116 -0.12 11.25 -13.56
C GLU A 116 -0.37 12.23 -14.71
N GLY A 117 0.05 11.85 -15.92
CA GLY A 117 -0.20 12.61 -17.15
C GLY A 117 0.75 13.79 -17.37
N GLY A 118 0.64 14.40 -18.55
CA GLY A 118 1.45 15.57 -18.91
C GLY A 118 2.95 15.23 -18.94
N PRO A 119 3.84 16.04 -18.34
CA PRO A 119 5.29 15.80 -18.33
C PRO A 119 5.69 14.43 -17.76
N LEU A 120 4.88 13.81 -16.90
CA LEU A 120 5.17 12.47 -16.38
C LEU A 120 5.01 11.37 -17.44
N GLU A 121 4.35 11.62 -18.57
CA GLU A 121 4.15 10.60 -19.61
C GLU A 121 5.47 10.17 -20.28
N ASP A 122 6.53 10.99 -20.22
CA ASP A 122 7.88 10.62 -20.61
C ASP A 122 8.65 10.06 -19.40
N PRO A 123 8.94 8.75 -19.31
CA PRO A 123 9.67 8.16 -18.19
C PRO A 123 11.11 8.68 -18.03
N TRP A 124 11.66 9.37 -19.03
CA TRP A 124 12.99 9.98 -18.96
C TRP A 124 12.97 11.39 -18.31
N GLN A 125 11.78 11.99 -18.16
CA GLN A 125 11.63 13.29 -17.53
C GLN A 125 11.49 13.14 -16.01
N GLU A 126 12.42 13.72 -15.23
CA GLU A 126 12.33 13.73 -13.77
C GLU A 126 11.07 14.48 -13.28
N PRO A 127 10.37 13.99 -12.24
CA PRO A 127 9.24 14.72 -11.67
C PRO A 127 9.66 16.08 -11.12
N ALA A 128 8.97 17.14 -11.54
CA ALA A 128 9.29 18.50 -11.14
C ALA A 128 9.08 18.70 -9.62
N ALA A 129 9.97 19.44 -8.96
CA ALA A 129 9.98 19.59 -7.50
C ALA A 129 8.66 20.17 -6.95
N GLU A 130 8.03 21.07 -7.69
CA GLU A 130 6.75 21.72 -7.37
C GLU A 130 5.53 20.81 -7.52
N MET A 131 5.70 19.62 -8.09
CA MET A 131 4.64 18.62 -8.19
C MET A 131 4.28 18.09 -6.80
N TRP A 132 5.29 17.78 -6.00
CA TRP A 132 5.17 17.21 -4.66
C TRP A 132 4.56 18.24 -3.69
N ARG A 133 3.43 17.91 -3.07
CA ARG A 133 2.66 18.85 -2.23
C ARG A 133 2.75 18.56 -0.74
N TRP A 134 2.92 17.31 -0.36
CA TRP A 134 2.93 16.90 1.06
C TRP A 134 4.32 16.78 1.64
N SER A 135 5.26 16.28 0.85
CA SER A 135 6.62 16.02 1.29
C SER A 135 7.57 17.10 0.80
N VAL A 136 8.53 17.49 1.65
CA VAL A 136 9.70 18.25 1.18
C VAL A 136 10.62 17.31 0.37
N SER A 137 11.53 17.87 -0.43
CA SER A 137 12.55 17.00 -1.04
C SER A 137 13.49 16.47 0.05
N PRO A 138 14.06 15.26 -0.11
CA PRO A 138 15.03 14.73 0.85
C PRO A 138 16.20 15.68 1.14
N GLU A 139 16.63 16.46 0.15
CA GLU A 139 17.70 17.46 0.31
C GLU A 139 17.28 18.63 1.22
N MET A 140 15.98 18.98 1.21
CA MET A 140 15.40 20.08 1.98
C MET A 140 14.83 19.64 3.34
N ALA A 141 14.81 18.34 3.63
CA ALA A 141 14.41 17.82 4.94
C ALA A 141 15.42 18.21 6.03
N PRO A 142 15.01 18.28 7.32
CA PRO A 142 15.88 18.66 8.43
C PRO A 142 17.21 17.89 8.47
N ASP A 143 18.27 18.56 8.95
CA ASP A 143 19.58 17.93 9.19
C ASP A 143 19.63 17.15 10.52
N GLU A 144 18.57 17.23 11.32
CA GLU A 144 18.38 16.45 12.53
C GLU A 144 17.40 15.29 12.29
N ALA A 145 17.77 14.08 12.72
CA ALA A 145 16.91 12.92 12.60
C ALA A 145 15.73 12.99 13.56
N THR A 146 14.53 12.66 13.07
CA THR A 146 13.34 12.53 13.92
C THR A 146 13.22 11.10 14.41
N TYR A 147 13.07 10.89 15.71
CA TYR A 147 12.74 9.59 16.29
C TYR A 147 11.25 9.51 16.59
N LEU A 148 10.66 8.34 16.39
CA LEU A 148 9.23 8.11 16.57
C LEU A 148 9.00 6.67 17.02
N ASP A 149 8.22 6.49 18.08
CA ASP A 149 7.78 5.19 18.57
C ASP A 149 6.34 4.90 18.09
N LEU A 150 6.12 3.74 17.47
CA LEU A 150 4.80 3.23 17.07
C LEU A 150 4.41 2.07 17.99
N THR A 151 3.27 2.17 18.68
CA THR A 151 2.70 1.09 19.50
C THR A 151 1.69 0.29 18.70
N TYR A 152 1.86 -1.05 18.69
CA TYR A 152 1.01 -2.01 18.00
C TYR A 152 0.14 -2.80 18.98
N GLU A 153 -1.10 -3.02 18.57
CA GLU A 153 -2.04 -3.96 19.18
C GLU A 153 -2.73 -4.74 18.06
N ASN A 154 -2.61 -6.07 18.07
CA ASN A 154 -3.16 -6.98 17.08
C ASN A 154 -2.85 -6.58 15.62
N GLY A 155 -1.62 -6.13 15.35
CA GLY A 155 -1.16 -5.70 14.03
C GLY A 155 -1.52 -4.26 13.64
N ASP A 156 -2.34 -3.56 14.43
CA ASP A 156 -2.78 -2.20 14.15
C ASP A 156 -2.05 -1.19 15.07
N VAL A 157 -1.67 -0.02 14.54
CA VAL A 157 -1.02 1.03 15.34
C VAL A 157 -2.06 1.78 16.18
N VAL A 158 -1.89 1.79 17.50
CA VAL A 158 -2.84 2.40 18.45
C VAL A 158 -2.33 3.68 19.11
N ALA A 159 -1.01 3.91 19.10
CA ALA A 159 -0.39 5.11 19.66
C ALA A 159 0.91 5.48 18.94
N LEU A 160 1.25 6.77 19.00
CA LEU A 160 2.53 7.34 18.57
C LEU A 160 3.18 8.02 19.78
N ASP A 161 4.45 7.72 20.07
CA ASP A 161 5.20 8.21 21.24
C ASP A 161 4.41 8.03 22.57
N GLY A 162 3.69 6.92 22.69
CA GLY A 162 2.87 6.61 23.86
C GLY A 162 1.54 7.37 23.95
N MET A 163 1.21 8.23 22.99
CA MET A 163 -0.05 8.97 22.92
C MET A 163 -1.09 8.20 22.09
N PRO A 164 -2.19 7.72 22.69
CA PRO A 164 -3.24 6.99 21.97
C PRO A 164 -3.90 7.86 20.91
N MET A 165 -4.17 7.28 19.74
CA MET A 165 -4.73 7.98 18.59
C MET A 165 -5.69 7.10 17.81
N THR A 166 -6.67 7.71 17.15
CA THR A 166 -7.52 6.97 16.20
C THR A 166 -6.73 6.61 14.94
N PRO A 167 -7.14 5.59 14.16
CA PRO A 167 -6.46 5.20 12.93
C PRO A 167 -6.20 6.35 11.95
N ALA A 168 -7.19 7.24 11.79
CA ALA A 168 -7.09 8.39 10.91
C ALA A 168 -6.11 9.44 11.44
N THR A 169 -6.11 9.67 12.76
CA THR A 169 -5.18 10.59 13.42
C THR A 169 -3.74 10.08 13.37
N VAL A 170 -3.52 8.77 13.56
CA VAL A 170 -2.21 8.13 13.38
C VAL A 170 -1.70 8.42 11.97
N LEU A 171 -2.48 8.11 10.93
CA LEU A 171 -2.05 8.30 9.55
C LEU A 171 -1.81 9.78 9.21
N ALA A 172 -2.64 10.69 9.71
CA ALA A 172 -2.45 12.14 9.54
C ALA A 172 -1.13 12.62 10.16
N GLU A 173 -0.83 12.18 11.38
CA GLU A 173 0.39 12.56 12.09
C GLU A 173 1.64 11.96 11.43
N LEU A 174 1.57 10.70 11.00
CA LEU A 174 2.64 10.07 10.23
C LEU A 174 2.86 10.76 8.87
N ASN A 175 1.80 11.24 8.20
CA ASN A 175 1.96 12.06 7.00
C ASN A 175 2.66 13.39 7.29
N ARG A 176 2.29 14.05 8.40
CA ARG A 176 2.90 15.32 8.81
C ARG A 176 4.40 15.16 9.08
N VAL A 177 4.77 14.18 9.91
CA VAL A 177 6.16 13.95 10.30
C VAL A 177 6.97 13.36 9.14
N GLY A 178 6.40 12.40 8.40
CA GLY A 178 7.03 11.78 7.24
C GLY A 178 7.24 12.78 6.09
N GLY A 179 6.23 13.61 5.81
CA GLY A 179 6.31 14.66 4.80
C GLY A 179 7.41 15.69 5.11
N ALA A 180 7.52 16.12 6.38
CA ALA A 180 8.59 17.02 6.83
C ALA A 180 10.00 16.40 6.69
N ASN A 181 10.10 15.06 6.73
CA ASN A 181 11.34 14.32 6.54
C ASN A 181 11.56 13.86 5.07
N GLY A 182 10.70 14.25 4.13
CA GLY A 182 10.81 13.89 2.71
C GLY A 182 10.53 12.43 2.38
N ILE A 183 9.81 11.71 3.25
CA ILE A 183 9.55 10.27 3.11
C ILE A 183 8.39 9.98 2.14
N GLY A 184 8.49 8.86 1.44
CA GLY A 184 7.35 8.24 0.75
C GLY A 184 7.05 8.82 -0.62
N ARG A 185 8.05 9.42 -1.28
CA ARG A 185 8.00 9.72 -2.71
C ARG A 185 8.35 8.46 -3.51
N THR A 186 7.45 8.04 -4.39
CA THR A 186 7.64 6.88 -5.28
C THR A 186 7.32 7.31 -6.70
N ASP A 187 8.09 6.84 -7.68
CA ASP A 187 7.89 7.07 -9.11
C ASP A 187 8.09 5.75 -9.84
N ILE A 188 7.03 5.25 -10.50
CA ILE A 188 7.03 3.95 -11.14
C ILE A 188 6.34 3.96 -12.49
N VAL A 189 6.72 3.01 -13.33
CA VAL A 189 5.94 2.59 -14.50
C VAL A 189 5.20 1.31 -14.14
N GLU A 190 3.91 1.44 -13.86
CA GLU A 190 3.04 0.35 -13.41
C GLU A 190 2.24 -0.30 -14.54
N ASN A 191 1.76 -1.52 -14.32
CA ASN A 191 0.88 -2.23 -15.25
C ASN A 191 -0.60 -2.04 -14.87
N ARG A 192 -1.34 -1.23 -15.62
CA ARG A 192 -2.78 -1.09 -15.40
C ARG A 192 -3.52 -2.38 -15.73
N PHE A 193 -4.59 -2.65 -14.98
CA PHE A 193 -5.43 -3.83 -15.18
C PHE A 193 -6.04 -3.86 -16.59
N VAL A 194 -6.28 -2.69 -17.18
CA VAL A 194 -6.78 -2.50 -18.54
C VAL A 194 -5.71 -2.74 -19.64
N GLY A 195 -4.54 -3.29 -19.29
CA GLY A 195 -3.56 -3.84 -20.24
C GLY A 195 -2.49 -2.88 -20.74
N MET A 196 -2.44 -1.64 -20.23
CA MET A 196 -1.43 -0.64 -20.62
C MET A 196 -0.51 -0.29 -19.46
N LYS A 197 0.72 0.11 -19.79
CA LYS A 197 1.62 0.72 -18.81
C LYS A 197 1.24 2.18 -18.57
N SER A 198 1.43 2.65 -17.35
CA SER A 198 1.26 4.04 -16.97
C SER A 198 2.38 4.44 -16.03
N ARG A 199 2.96 5.63 -16.21
CA ARG A 199 3.84 6.18 -15.18
C ARG A 199 2.99 6.91 -14.14
N GLY A 200 3.21 6.61 -12.87
CA GLY A 200 2.57 7.23 -11.73
C GLY A 200 3.60 7.64 -10.71
N ALA A 201 3.44 8.85 -10.17
CA ALA A 201 4.22 9.33 -9.04
C ALA A 201 3.32 9.49 -7.82
N TYR A 202 3.82 9.15 -6.62
CA TYR A 202 3.03 9.01 -5.40
C TYR A 202 3.72 9.63 -4.19
N GLU A 203 2.96 10.33 -3.35
CA GLU A 203 3.37 10.77 -2.01
C GLU A 203 2.58 10.00 -0.95
N THR A 204 3.21 9.02 -0.31
CA THR A 204 2.58 8.17 0.73
C THR A 204 3.39 8.17 2.04
N PRO A 205 3.72 9.33 2.64
CA PRO A 205 4.66 9.42 3.76
C PRO A 205 4.27 8.52 4.94
N GLY A 206 3.02 8.62 5.41
CA GLY A 206 2.56 7.83 6.54
C GLY A 206 2.43 6.35 6.21
N GLY A 207 1.99 5.99 5.00
CA GLY A 207 1.93 4.59 4.57
C GLY A 207 3.32 3.94 4.46
N THR A 208 4.33 4.65 3.98
CA THR A 208 5.72 4.17 3.93
C THR A 208 6.26 3.89 5.33
N ILE A 209 5.97 4.78 6.29
CA ILE A 209 6.35 4.58 7.71
C ILE A 209 5.62 3.36 8.28
N LEU A 210 4.31 3.25 8.07
CA LEU A 210 3.51 2.12 8.55
C LEU A 210 4.01 0.78 8.00
N LEU A 211 4.27 0.67 6.70
CA LEU A 211 4.78 -0.57 6.10
C LEU A 211 6.11 -1.00 6.74
N ARG A 212 7.04 -0.05 6.90
CA ARG A 212 8.35 -0.34 7.48
C ARG A 212 8.25 -0.77 8.95
N ALA A 213 7.37 -0.12 9.71
CA ALA A 213 7.16 -0.44 11.12
C ALA A 213 6.39 -1.74 11.33
N HIS A 214 5.40 -2.04 10.49
CA HIS A 214 4.61 -3.26 10.59
C HIS A 214 5.48 -4.50 10.37
N ARG A 215 6.27 -4.51 9.29
CA ARG A 215 7.27 -5.59 9.08
C ARG A 215 8.29 -5.69 10.21
N ALA A 216 8.58 -4.58 10.89
CA ALA A 216 9.50 -4.56 12.01
C ALA A 216 8.95 -5.20 13.27
N ILE A 217 7.67 -4.99 13.61
CA ILE A 217 7.08 -5.69 14.75
C ILE A 217 6.86 -7.17 14.44
N GLU A 218 6.47 -7.49 13.20
CA GLU A 218 6.30 -8.88 12.75
C GLU A 218 7.61 -9.68 12.83
N SER A 219 8.77 -9.05 12.61
CA SER A 219 10.06 -9.76 12.63
C SER A 219 10.45 -10.33 13.98
N ILE A 220 9.80 -9.89 15.07
CA ILE A 220 10.02 -10.46 16.41
C ILE A 220 8.79 -11.19 16.95
N THR A 221 7.63 -11.13 16.29
CA THR A 221 6.36 -11.69 16.79
C THR A 221 5.80 -12.82 15.93
N LEU A 222 6.25 -12.96 14.67
CA LEU A 222 5.80 -14.03 13.78
C LEU A 222 6.82 -15.17 13.72
N ASP A 223 6.30 -16.40 13.73
CA ASP A 223 7.07 -17.58 13.31
C ASP A 223 7.59 -17.41 11.87
N GLY A 224 8.77 -17.98 11.59
CA GLY A 224 9.42 -17.86 10.29
C GLY A 224 8.60 -18.44 9.12
N GLY A 225 7.88 -19.55 9.34
CA GLY A 225 7.01 -20.14 8.34
C GLY A 225 5.79 -19.25 8.04
N VAL A 226 5.17 -18.70 9.08
CA VAL A 226 4.05 -17.75 8.95
C VAL A 226 4.49 -16.48 8.24
N ALA A 227 5.64 -15.92 8.60
CA ALA A 227 6.20 -14.72 7.97
C ALA A 227 6.45 -14.93 6.46
N HIS A 228 7.08 -16.05 6.08
CA HIS A 228 7.32 -16.36 4.67
C HIS A 228 6.02 -16.59 3.89
N LEU A 229 5.06 -17.34 4.44
CA LEU A 229 3.77 -17.56 3.79
C LEU A 229 3.02 -16.24 3.58
N LYS A 230 3.10 -15.32 4.53
CA LYS A 230 2.48 -14.00 4.42
C LYS A 230 3.14 -13.16 3.32
N ASP A 231 4.46 -13.25 3.17
CA ASP A 231 5.17 -12.62 2.06
C ASP A 231 4.82 -13.25 0.70
N GLU A 232 4.47 -14.55 0.63
CA GLU A 232 3.94 -15.19 -0.59
C GLU A 232 2.50 -14.73 -0.92
N MET A 233 1.67 -14.47 0.10
CA MET A 233 0.29 -14.00 -0.08
C MET A 233 0.20 -12.52 -0.47
N MET A 234 1.15 -11.69 -0.02
CA MET A 234 1.13 -10.24 -0.17
C MET A 234 0.93 -9.76 -1.62
N PRO A 235 1.68 -10.26 -2.64
CA PRO A 235 1.53 -9.77 -4.01
C PRO A 235 0.14 -10.04 -4.57
N ARG A 236 -0.43 -11.21 -4.27
CA ARG A 236 -1.78 -11.57 -4.70
C ARG A 236 -2.83 -10.68 -4.05
N TYR A 237 -2.67 -10.40 -2.75
CA TYR A 237 -3.56 -9.50 -2.03
C TYR A 237 -3.51 -8.06 -2.60
N ALA A 238 -2.30 -7.55 -2.89
CA ALA A 238 -2.10 -6.25 -3.51
C ALA A 238 -2.71 -6.17 -4.93
N GLU A 239 -2.51 -7.20 -5.75
CA GLU A 239 -3.09 -7.32 -7.09
C GLU A 239 -4.63 -7.25 -7.06
N LEU A 240 -5.27 -8.00 -6.15
CA LEU A 240 -6.73 -8.00 -6.01
C LEU A 240 -7.27 -6.61 -5.69
N ILE A 241 -6.63 -5.87 -4.77
CA ILE A 241 -6.99 -4.48 -4.47
C ILE A 241 -6.78 -3.58 -5.69
N TYR A 242 -5.62 -3.69 -6.35
CA TYR A 242 -5.29 -2.87 -7.51
C TYR A 242 -6.32 -3.05 -8.64
N ASN A 243 -6.73 -4.29 -8.88
CA ASN A 243 -7.68 -4.68 -9.93
C ASN A 243 -9.16 -4.42 -9.57
N GLY A 244 -9.45 -3.97 -8.34
CA GLY A 244 -10.82 -3.65 -7.90
C GLY A 244 -11.61 -4.81 -7.30
N PHE A 245 -10.98 -5.95 -7.07
CA PHE A 245 -11.56 -7.13 -6.44
C PHE A 245 -11.57 -7.03 -4.91
N TRP A 246 -11.89 -5.84 -4.37
CA TRP A 246 -12.00 -5.66 -2.93
C TRP A 246 -13.14 -6.48 -2.34
N PHE A 247 -14.25 -6.72 -3.03
CA PHE A 247 -15.35 -7.53 -2.49
C PHE A 247 -15.33 -8.98 -2.99
N SER A 248 -14.17 -9.48 -3.46
CA SER A 248 -14.07 -10.86 -3.96
C SER A 248 -13.83 -11.87 -2.83
N PRO A 249 -14.33 -13.11 -2.98
CA PRO A 249 -14.19 -14.14 -1.96
C PRO A 249 -12.73 -14.55 -1.72
N GLU A 250 -11.89 -14.55 -2.75
CA GLU A 250 -10.46 -14.86 -2.58
C GLU A 250 -9.71 -13.78 -1.78
N ARG A 251 -10.11 -12.50 -1.88
CA ARG A 251 -9.56 -11.44 -1.01
C ARG A 251 -10.03 -11.62 0.44
N GLU A 252 -11.28 -12.03 0.66
CA GLU A 252 -11.82 -12.38 1.99
C GLU A 252 -11.07 -13.53 2.64
N MET A 253 -10.84 -14.59 1.87
CA MET A 253 -10.09 -15.75 2.33
C MET A 253 -8.67 -15.37 2.75
N LEU A 254 -7.97 -14.56 1.94
CA LEU A 254 -6.64 -14.05 2.30
C LEU A 254 -6.70 -13.17 3.55
N GLN A 255 -7.71 -12.30 3.68
CA GLN A 255 -7.84 -11.42 4.84
C GLN A 255 -8.00 -12.22 6.14
N VAL A 256 -8.74 -13.34 6.14
CA VAL A 256 -8.89 -14.19 7.34
C VAL A 256 -7.55 -14.77 7.78
N ALA A 257 -6.75 -15.29 6.84
CA ALA A 257 -5.42 -15.82 7.14
C ALA A 257 -4.47 -14.72 7.64
N ILE A 258 -4.51 -13.55 7.00
CA ILE A 258 -3.71 -12.38 7.40
C ILE A 258 -4.11 -11.92 8.79
N ASP A 259 -5.39 -11.73 9.08
CA ASP A 259 -5.88 -11.28 10.39
C ASP A 259 -5.54 -12.26 11.51
N HIS A 260 -5.60 -13.55 11.21
CA HIS A 260 -5.18 -14.59 12.15
C HIS A 260 -3.71 -14.45 12.55
N SER A 261 -2.83 -14.10 11.61
CA SER A 261 -1.40 -13.90 11.90
C SER A 261 -1.13 -12.72 12.85
N GLN A 262 -2.08 -11.80 13.03
CA GLN A 262 -1.84 -10.54 13.74
C GLN A 262 -2.08 -10.62 15.25
N ALA A 263 -2.61 -11.73 15.77
CA ALA A 263 -3.01 -11.87 17.18
C ALA A 263 -1.90 -11.57 18.20
N PHE A 264 -0.63 -11.81 17.84
CA PHE A 264 0.54 -11.57 18.69
C PHE A 264 1.42 -10.43 18.20
N VAL A 265 0.96 -9.67 17.21
CA VAL A 265 1.69 -8.51 16.69
C VAL A 265 1.39 -7.31 17.59
N ASN A 266 1.90 -7.39 18.82
CA ASN A 266 1.76 -6.41 19.88
C ASN A 266 3.14 -5.89 20.29
N GLY A 267 3.25 -4.64 20.71
CA GLY A 267 4.52 -4.09 21.21
C GLY A 267 4.84 -2.72 20.64
N ARG A 268 6.13 -2.39 20.54
CA ARG A 268 6.59 -1.07 20.11
C ARG A 268 7.73 -1.15 19.12
N VAL A 269 7.69 -0.29 18.11
CA VAL A 269 8.76 -0.11 17.12
C VAL A 269 9.27 1.31 17.18
N ARG A 270 10.58 1.48 17.36
CA ARG A 270 11.26 2.78 17.27
C ARG A 270 11.85 2.97 15.88
N LEU A 271 11.51 4.08 15.26
CA LEU A 271 12.00 4.48 13.95
C LEU A 271 12.88 5.72 14.05
N ARG A 272 13.82 5.83 13.11
CA ARG A 272 14.59 7.03 12.82
C ARG A 272 14.26 7.49 11.40
N LEU A 273 13.63 8.65 11.29
CA LEU A 273 13.24 9.30 10.05
C LEU A 273 14.31 10.33 9.70
N TYR A 274 14.85 10.24 8.48
CA TYR A 274 15.91 11.16 8.05
C TYR A 274 16.02 11.23 6.54
N LYS A 275 15.87 12.44 5.98
CA LYS A 275 16.10 12.78 4.56
C LYS A 275 15.61 11.69 3.59
N GLY A 276 14.31 11.45 3.61
CA GLY A 276 13.61 10.51 2.74
C GLY A 276 13.62 9.05 3.20
N ASN A 277 14.38 8.71 4.24
CA ASN A 277 14.56 7.33 4.69
C ASN A 277 13.85 7.03 6.02
N VAL A 278 13.41 5.78 6.17
CA VAL A 278 12.82 5.21 7.39
C VAL A 278 13.71 4.06 7.89
N ALA A 279 14.51 4.31 8.91
CA ALA A 279 15.33 3.29 9.55
C ALA A 279 14.63 2.73 10.80
N VAL A 280 14.62 1.41 10.95
CA VAL A 280 14.19 0.78 12.21
C VAL A 280 15.39 0.76 13.13
N VAL A 281 15.24 1.29 14.34
CA VAL A 281 16.34 1.40 15.32
C VAL A 281 16.03 0.70 16.65
N GLY A 282 14.82 0.18 16.83
CA GLY A 282 14.45 -0.62 17.99
C GLY A 282 13.09 -1.29 17.82
N ARG A 283 12.92 -2.43 18.47
CA ARG A 283 11.67 -3.19 18.55
C ARG A 283 11.62 -3.86 19.91
N GLU A 284 10.45 -3.94 20.52
CA GLU A 284 10.22 -4.67 21.77
C GLU A 284 8.78 -5.18 21.80
N SER A 285 8.58 -6.35 22.42
CA SER A 285 7.28 -6.99 22.58
C SER A 285 7.36 -8.00 23.71
N ASP A 286 6.28 -8.09 24.51
CA ASP A 286 6.10 -9.19 25.46
C ASP A 286 5.75 -10.52 24.76
N ASP A 287 5.30 -10.46 23.49
CA ASP A 287 5.00 -11.59 22.62
C ASP A 287 6.21 -11.96 21.71
N THR A 288 7.43 -11.54 22.08
CA THR A 288 8.62 -11.77 21.26
C THR A 288 8.97 -13.27 21.15
N LEU A 289 9.26 -13.73 19.94
CA LEU A 289 9.86 -15.02 19.62
C LEU A 289 11.38 -14.95 19.52
N PHE A 290 11.95 -13.74 19.58
CA PHE A 290 13.41 -13.56 19.66
C PHE A 290 13.89 -13.87 21.08
N ASP A 291 14.80 -14.83 21.19
CA ASP A 291 15.43 -15.26 22.43
C ASP A 291 16.95 -15.02 22.34
N GLU A 292 17.46 -14.12 23.17
CA GLU A 292 18.88 -13.77 23.23
C GLU A 292 19.75 -14.97 23.62
N ALA A 293 19.26 -15.87 24.48
CA ALA A 293 20.00 -17.05 24.91
C ALA A 293 20.16 -18.05 23.76
N ILE A 294 19.19 -18.15 22.84
CA ILE A 294 19.31 -19.01 21.66
C ILE A 294 20.22 -18.38 20.59
N ALA A 295 20.19 -17.05 20.47
CA ALA A 295 20.90 -16.33 19.41
C ALA A 295 22.37 -16.00 19.73
N THR A 296 22.76 -16.02 21.01
CA THR A 296 24.10 -15.63 21.44
C THR A 296 25.19 -16.58 20.91
N PHE A 297 26.39 -16.03 20.74
CA PHE A 297 27.61 -16.81 20.46
C PHE A 297 28.44 -17.09 21.73
N GLU A 298 28.02 -16.52 22.86
CA GLU A 298 28.60 -16.76 24.19
C GLU A 298 28.01 -18.05 24.80
N GLU A 299 28.37 -18.38 26.04
CA GLU A 299 27.74 -19.50 26.77
C GLU A 299 26.20 -19.29 26.83
N ASP A 300 25.46 -20.27 26.31
CA ASP A 300 24.01 -20.26 26.14
C ASP A 300 23.29 -21.17 27.16
N ASP A 301 24.02 -21.70 28.14
CA ASP A 301 23.57 -22.70 29.12
C ASP A 301 22.84 -23.91 28.49
N GLY A 302 23.17 -24.25 27.24
CA GLY A 302 22.56 -25.35 26.49
C GLY A 302 21.23 -25.01 25.82
N ALA A 303 20.91 -23.73 25.64
CA ALA A 303 19.73 -23.28 24.89
C ALA A 303 19.72 -23.78 23.43
N TYR A 304 20.90 -23.95 22.80
CA TYR A 304 21.01 -24.47 21.44
C TYR A 304 22.05 -25.61 21.33
N ASN A 305 21.57 -26.83 21.06
CA ASN A 305 22.45 -27.97 20.81
C ASN A 305 23.05 -27.95 19.40
N GLN A 306 24.28 -27.44 19.29
CA GLN A 306 24.99 -27.34 18.01
C GLN A 306 25.20 -28.69 17.30
N ALA A 307 25.22 -29.82 18.03
CA ALA A 307 25.42 -31.13 17.43
C ALA A 307 24.25 -31.55 16.51
N ASP A 308 23.04 -31.05 16.76
CA ASP A 308 21.85 -31.39 15.96
C ASP A 308 21.92 -30.82 14.53
N ALA A 309 22.73 -29.78 14.32
CA ALA A 309 22.90 -29.14 13.02
C ALA A 309 23.47 -30.09 11.95
N ASP A 310 24.37 -31.02 12.31
CA ASP A 310 24.97 -31.96 11.36
C ASP A 310 23.91 -32.87 10.71
N GLY A 311 23.04 -33.45 11.54
CA GLY A 311 21.92 -34.27 11.08
C GLY A 311 20.93 -33.47 10.23
N PHE A 312 20.55 -32.28 10.71
CA PHE A 312 19.63 -31.37 10.02
C PHE A 312 20.13 -31.01 8.62
N ILE A 313 21.41 -30.62 8.48
CA ILE A 313 22.00 -30.24 7.19
C ILE A 313 22.06 -31.45 6.25
N LYS A 314 22.51 -32.60 6.75
CA LYS A 314 22.62 -33.83 5.92
C LYS A 314 21.27 -34.26 5.35
N LEU A 315 20.20 -34.16 6.13
CA LEU A 315 18.85 -34.52 5.71
C LEU A 315 18.28 -33.51 4.71
N ASN A 316 18.40 -32.20 4.94
CA ASN A 316 17.95 -31.18 3.99
C ASN A 316 18.72 -31.23 2.66
N ALA A 317 20.03 -31.51 2.71
CA ALA A 317 20.87 -31.62 1.52
C ALA A 317 20.59 -32.91 0.71
N LEU A 318 19.84 -33.88 1.21
CA LEU A 318 19.66 -35.18 0.58
C LEU A 318 19.10 -35.07 -0.85
N ARG A 319 18.11 -34.20 -1.08
CA ARG A 319 17.53 -33.97 -2.41
C ARG A 319 18.56 -33.36 -3.37
N LEU A 320 19.40 -32.45 -2.88
CA LEU A 320 20.44 -31.78 -3.67
C LEU A 320 21.56 -32.75 -4.07
N ARG A 321 22.01 -33.58 -3.12
CA ARG A 321 23.01 -34.64 -3.37
C ARG A 321 22.54 -35.64 -4.41
N THR A 322 21.24 -35.96 -4.42
CA THR A 322 20.66 -36.89 -5.39
C THR A 322 20.61 -36.30 -6.80
N LEU A 323 20.25 -35.02 -6.93
CA LEU A 323 20.31 -34.29 -8.20
C LEU A 323 21.74 -34.25 -8.77
N ALA A 324 22.73 -33.94 -7.94
CA ALA A 324 24.13 -33.91 -8.33
C ALA A 324 24.64 -35.27 -8.82
N ARG A 325 24.29 -36.36 -8.12
CA ARG A 325 24.62 -37.73 -8.53
C ARG A 325 24.00 -38.11 -9.88
N ARG A 326 22.77 -37.65 -10.17
CA ARG A 326 22.13 -37.88 -11.47
C ARG A 326 22.89 -37.15 -12.58
N ALA A 327 23.21 -35.87 -12.39
CA ALA A 327 23.96 -35.08 -13.36
C ALA A 327 25.31 -35.73 -13.71
N ALA A 328 26.07 -36.18 -12.69
CA ALA A 328 27.35 -36.84 -12.89
C ALA A 328 27.27 -38.17 -13.69
N ARG A 329 26.13 -38.87 -13.67
CA ARG A 329 25.90 -40.07 -14.49
C ARG A 329 25.54 -39.75 -15.94
N SER A 330 25.01 -38.56 -16.20
CA SER A 330 24.66 -38.11 -17.55
C SER A 330 25.87 -37.54 -18.31
N GLU A 331 26.94 -37.17 -17.59
CA GLU A 331 28.17 -36.62 -18.15
C GLU A 331 29.26 -37.68 -18.44
N GLY A 332 29.10 -38.92 -17.97
CA GLY A 332 30.01 -40.04 -18.19
C GLY A 332 29.38 -41.14 -19.02
#